data_AF-A0A0S8GX82-F1
#
_entry.id   AF-A0A0S8GX82-F1
#
_cell.length_a   1.000
_cell.length_b   1.000
_cell.length_c   1.000
_cell.angle_alpha   90.00
_cell.angle_beta   90.00
_cell.angle_gamma   90.00
#
_symmetry.space_group_name_H-M   'P 1'
#
loop_
_entity.id
_entity.type
_entity.pdbx_description
1 polymer ?
#
loop_
_entity_poly.entity_id
_entity_poly.type
_entity_poly.pdbx_seq_one_letter_code
_entity_poly.pdbx_strand_id
1 'polypeptide(L)'
;MQGGLRNLCLLGVGGAAGLLIGRSRAQATVWQIDPYTCISCGNCASYCVMEESAVKCVHAFAMCGYCDLCTGFLEPEPDAINKGAENELCPTGAIKREFVEDPYYQYTIDEKLCNGCGKCVKGCNAFGNGSLFLQVRHDRCLNCNQCSIAAACPSQSFRRVPADQPYIIKEAYHAG
;
A
#
# COMPACT_ATOMS: atom_id res chain seq x y z
N MET A 1 -3.66 51.49 42.65
CA MET A 1 -2.77 50.55 41.94
C MET A 1 -3.44 49.16 41.78
N GLN A 2 -4.63 49.06 41.18
CA GLN A 2 -5.39 47.78 41.09
C GLN A 2 -5.68 47.30 39.65
N GLY A 3 -5.36 48.08 38.61
CA GLY A 3 -5.68 47.74 37.22
C GLY A 3 -4.63 46.90 36.47
N GLY A 4 -3.38 46.85 36.95
CA GLY A 4 -2.27 46.23 36.22
C GLY A 4 -2.19 44.70 36.31
N LEU A 5 -2.64 44.11 37.42
CA LEU A 5 -2.50 42.66 37.65
C LEU A 5 -3.47 41.82 36.79
N ARG A 6 -4.67 42.31 36.48
CA ARG A 6 -5.69 41.55 35.71
C ARG A 6 -5.29 41.34 34.25
N ASN A 7 -4.64 42.33 33.63
CA ASN A 7 -4.25 42.24 32.22
C ASN A 7 -3.02 41.32 32.00
N LEU A 8 -2.15 41.20 33.00
CA LEU A 8 -0.98 40.32 32.93
C LEU A 8 -1.37 38.82 33.02
N CYS A 9 -2.38 38.49 33.82
CA CYS A 9 -2.91 37.12 33.90
C CYS A 9 -3.56 36.66 32.58
N LEU A 10 -4.27 37.55 31.88
CA LEU A 10 -4.95 37.20 30.63
C LEU A 10 -3.96 36.92 29.48
N LEU A 11 -2.84 37.64 29.41
CA LEU A 11 -1.78 37.39 28.43
C LEU A 11 -1.01 36.09 28.71
N GLY A 12 -0.76 35.77 29.98
CA GLY A 12 -0.11 34.51 30.38
C GLY A 12 -0.93 33.26 30.04
N VAL A 13 -2.25 33.31 30.31
CA VAL A 13 -3.17 32.21 29.99
C VAL A 13 -3.44 32.12 28.49
N GLY A 14 -3.65 33.26 27.80
CA GLY A 14 -3.87 33.29 26.35
C GLY A 14 -2.65 32.81 25.55
N GLY A 15 -1.44 33.23 25.93
CA GLY A 15 -0.20 32.79 25.30
C GLY A 15 0.09 31.30 25.51
N ALA A 16 -0.14 30.78 26.73
CA ALA A 16 0.00 29.36 27.03
C ALA A 16 -1.05 28.50 26.29
N ALA A 17 -2.31 28.95 26.23
CA ALA A 17 -3.36 28.27 25.50
C ALA A 17 -3.07 28.22 23.99
N GLY A 18 -2.60 29.32 23.38
CA GLY A 18 -2.21 29.35 21.97
C GLY A 18 -1.04 28.42 21.63
N LEU A 19 -0.02 28.35 22.50
CA LEU A 19 1.12 27.44 22.36
C LEU A 19 0.74 25.96 22.50
N LEU A 20 -0.24 25.65 23.36
CA LEU A 20 -0.74 24.28 23.55
C LEU A 20 -1.64 23.83 22.39
N ILE A 21 -2.46 24.72 21.82
CA ILE A 21 -3.30 24.42 20.65
C ILE A 21 -2.43 24.22 19.39
N GLY A 22 -1.34 24.97 19.23
CA GLY A 22 -0.39 24.76 18.12
C GLY A 22 0.38 23.44 18.20
N ARG A 23 0.56 22.89 19.42
CA ARG A 23 1.27 21.62 19.66
C ARG A 23 0.36 20.38 19.65
N SER A 24 -0.97 20.54 19.79
CA SER A 24 -1.90 19.42 20.00
C SER A 24 -2.49 18.80 18.74
N ARG A 25 -2.15 19.30 17.55
CA ARG A 25 -2.40 18.54 16.30
C ARG A 25 -1.37 17.42 16.18
N ALA A 26 -1.56 16.35 16.95
CA ALA A 26 -0.95 15.07 16.62
C ALA A 26 -1.32 14.77 15.16
N GLN A 27 -0.32 14.67 14.28
CA GLN A 27 -0.55 14.32 12.89
C GLN A 27 -1.30 12.99 12.86
N ALA A 28 -2.47 12.97 12.25
CA ALA A 28 -3.22 11.74 12.07
C ALA A 28 -2.34 10.76 11.31
N THR A 29 -2.21 9.54 11.82
CA THR A 29 -1.44 8.48 11.16
C THR A 29 -2.37 7.39 10.65
N VAL A 30 -1.89 6.66 9.65
CA VAL A 30 -2.55 5.50 9.07
C VAL A 30 -1.56 4.35 8.95
N TRP A 31 -2.08 3.12 8.85
CA TRP A 31 -1.26 1.96 8.55
C TRP A 31 -0.87 1.95 7.07
N GLN A 32 0.39 1.66 6.78
CA GLN A 32 0.86 1.42 5.42
C GLN A 32 1.91 0.31 5.39
N ILE A 33 2.01 -0.37 4.25
CA ILE A 33 3.02 -1.38 3.93
C ILE A 33 4.23 -0.69 3.32
N ASP A 34 5.41 -0.95 3.87
CA ASP A 34 6.69 -0.70 3.23
C ASP A 34 6.93 -1.78 2.15
N PRO A 35 6.89 -1.43 0.85
CA PRO A 35 6.99 -2.40 -0.22
C PRO A 35 8.42 -2.94 -0.42
N TYR A 36 9.43 -2.36 0.25
CA TYR A 36 10.82 -2.80 0.15
C TYR A 36 11.17 -3.89 1.15
N THR A 37 10.43 -3.97 2.27
CA THR A 37 10.60 -5.04 3.26
C THR A 37 9.55 -6.14 3.12
N CYS A 38 8.50 -5.92 2.32
CA CYS A 38 7.40 -6.87 2.15
C CYS A 38 7.83 -8.13 1.39
N ILE A 39 7.73 -9.30 2.05
CA ILE A 39 8.06 -10.60 1.45
C ILE A 39 6.90 -11.30 0.73
N SER A 40 5.75 -10.62 0.58
CA SER A 40 4.54 -11.17 -0.07
C SER A 40 4.06 -12.51 0.54
N CYS A 41 3.98 -12.57 1.87
CA CYS A 41 3.66 -13.79 2.62
C CYS A 41 2.21 -14.31 2.48
N GLY A 42 1.29 -13.51 1.93
CA GLY A 42 -0.13 -13.88 1.80
C GLY A 42 -1.03 -13.45 2.96
N ASN A 43 -0.49 -13.11 4.14
CA ASN A 43 -1.30 -12.77 5.33
C ASN A 43 -2.21 -11.55 5.15
N CYS A 44 -1.91 -10.67 4.20
CA CYS A 44 -2.76 -9.53 3.87
C CYS A 44 -4.16 -9.94 3.39
N ALA A 45 -4.29 -11.11 2.77
CA ALA A 45 -5.59 -11.64 2.33
C ALA A 45 -6.40 -12.28 3.46
N SER A 46 -5.75 -12.78 4.52
CA SER A 46 -6.41 -13.60 5.56
C SER A 46 -6.62 -12.87 6.88
N TYR A 47 -5.78 -11.90 7.23
CA TYR A 47 -5.80 -11.24 8.54
C TYR A 47 -6.47 -9.86 8.53
N CYS A 48 -7.00 -9.43 7.38
CA CYS A 48 -7.80 -8.20 7.35
C CYS A 48 -9.12 -8.45 8.09
N VAL A 49 -9.53 -7.49 8.93
CA VAL A 49 -10.84 -7.56 9.62
C VAL A 49 -12.00 -7.15 8.71
N MET A 50 -11.70 -6.63 7.52
CA MET A 50 -12.68 -6.33 6.49
C MET A 50 -13.03 -7.61 5.73
N GLU A 51 -14.29 -7.74 5.31
CA GLU A 51 -14.73 -8.84 4.43
C GLU A 51 -13.88 -8.92 3.17
N GLU A 52 -13.67 -7.78 2.51
CA GLU A 52 -12.72 -7.64 1.41
C GLU A 52 -11.51 -6.84 1.89
N SER A 53 -10.32 -7.47 1.86
CA SER A 53 -9.10 -6.88 2.40
C SER A 53 -8.88 -5.44 1.91
N ALA A 54 -8.55 -4.55 2.85
CA ALA A 54 -8.15 -3.18 2.53
C ALA A 54 -6.76 -3.10 1.85
N VAL A 55 -6.01 -4.20 1.82
CA VAL A 55 -4.72 -4.27 1.12
C VAL A 55 -4.96 -4.70 -0.32
N LYS A 56 -4.43 -3.93 -1.27
CA LYS A 56 -4.53 -4.19 -2.71
C LYS A 56 -3.15 -4.21 -3.35
N CYS A 57 -3.04 -4.94 -4.46
CA CYS A 57 -1.93 -4.77 -5.37
C CYS A 57 -1.99 -3.38 -6.04
N VAL A 58 -0.85 -2.74 -6.17
CA VAL A 58 -0.63 -1.48 -6.88
C VAL A 58 0.38 -1.72 -7.98
N HIS A 59 0.19 -1.04 -9.09
CA HIS A 59 1.09 -1.07 -10.22
C HIS A 59 1.78 0.28 -10.40
N ALA A 60 3.11 0.32 -10.23
CA ALA A 60 3.93 1.45 -10.66
C ALA A 60 4.24 1.32 -12.16
N PHE A 61 3.37 1.87 -13.00
CA PHE A 61 3.52 1.81 -14.47
C PHE A 61 4.87 2.35 -14.97
N ALA A 62 5.40 3.39 -14.34
CA ALA A 62 6.71 3.98 -14.69
C ALA A 62 7.88 3.02 -14.45
N MET A 63 7.71 1.99 -13.63
CA MET A 63 8.71 0.95 -13.43
C MET A 63 8.48 -0.25 -14.34
N CYS A 64 7.27 -0.50 -14.82
CA CYS A 64 6.89 -1.75 -15.49
C CYS A 64 7.64 -1.96 -16.82
N GLY A 65 8.04 -3.20 -17.07
CA GLY A 65 8.68 -3.62 -18.32
C GLY A 65 7.70 -4.06 -19.40
N TYR A 66 6.39 -4.09 -19.09
CA TYR A 66 5.31 -4.49 -19.99
C TYR A 66 5.55 -5.86 -20.66
N CYS A 67 6.09 -6.83 -19.92
CA CYS A 67 6.53 -8.12 -20.48
C CYS A 67 5.37 -8.91 -21.10
N ASP A 68 5.59 -9.56 -22.25
CA ASP A 68 4.70 -10.62 -22.78
C ASP A 68 4.59 -11.78 -21.78
N LEU A 69 5.74 -12.32 -21.35
CA LEU A 69 5.87 -13.29 -20.26
C LEU A 69 6.06 -12.56 -18.92
N CYS A 70 4.95 -12.19 -18.27
CA CYS A 70 4.98 -11.56 -16.95
C CYS A 70 4.75 -12.59 -15.85
N THR A 71 5.77 -12.90 -15.05
CA THR A 71 5.68 -13.81 -13.89
C THR A 71 4.83 -13.27 -12.74
N GLY A 72 4.42 -12.00 -12.80
CA GLY A 72 3.41 -11.45 -11.89
C GLY A 72 1.97 -11.74 -12.33
N PHE A 73 1.76 -12.11 -13.59
CA PHE A 73 0.45 -12.47 -14.16
C PHE A 73 0.33 -13.97 -14.41
N LEU A 74 1.34 -14.58 -15.01
CA LEU A 74 1.38 -16.00 -15.35
C LEU A 74 1.96 -16.83 -14.20
N GLU A 75 1.51 -18.06 -14.08
CA GLU A 75 2.20 -19.05 -13.25
C GLU A 75 3.62 -19.36 -13.78
N PRO A 76 4.52 -19.99 -12.99
CA PRO A 76 5.91 -20.21 -13.41
C PRO A 76 6.08 -21.04 -14.68
N GLU A 77 5.19 -22.00 -14.93
CA GLU A 77 5.23 -22.93 -16.06
C GLU A 77 3.84 -22.98 -16.72
N PRO A 78 3.39 -21.90 -17.38
CA PRO A 78 2.04 -21.84 -17.93
C PRO A 78 1.95 -22.72 -19.18
N ASP A 79 0.81 -23.41 -19.35
CA ASP A 79 0.52 -24.21 -20.55
C ASP A 79 0.56 -23.35 -21.82
N ALA A 80 0.15 -22.08 -21.71
CA ALA A 80 0.24 -21.11 -22.79
C ALA A 80 0.39 -19.66 -22.26
N ILE A 81 1.06 -18.80 -23.05
CA ILE A 81 1.20 -17.37 -22.74
C ILE A 81 -0.07 -16.63 -23.19
N ASN A 82 -1.16 -16.78 -22.45
CA ASN A 82 -2.44 -16.14 -22.74
C ASN A 82 -3.21 -15.77 -21.46
N LYS A 83 -4.49 -15.41 -21.57
CA LYS A 83 -5.37 -15.01 -20.45
C LYS A 83 -6.28 -16.14 -19.96
N GLY A 84 -5.96 -17.38 -20.29
CA GLY A 84 -6.66 -18.56 -19.78
C GLY A 84 -6.48 -18.63 -18.27
N ALA A 85 -7.56 -18.91 -17.54
CA ALA A 85 -7.55 -18.92 -16.08
C ALA A 85 -6.56 -19.94 -15.50
N GLU A 86 -6.31 -21.03 -16.23
CA GLU A 86 -5.30 -22.04 -15.92
C GLU A 86 -3.87 -21.47 -15.93
N ASN A 87 -3.61 -20.44 -16.73
CA ASN A 87 -2.29 -19.81 -16.82
C ASN A 87 -2.11 -18.67 -15.80
N GLU A 88 -3.19 -18.18 -15.19
CA GLU A 88 -3.16 -16.99 -14.31
C GLU A 88 -2.71 -17.32 -12.88
N LEU A 89 -1.73 -16.55 -12.38
CA LEU A 89 -1.24 -16.65 -11.01
C LEU A 89 -2.23 -16.07 -9.98
N CYS A 90 -3.07 -15.12 -10.40
CA CYS A 90 -4.00 -14.43 -9.50
C CYS A 90 -5.23 -15.32 -9.22
N PRO A 91 -5.45 -15.76 -7.97
CA PRO A 91 -6.53 -16.71 -7.67
C PRO A 91 -7.93 -16.11 -7.81
N THR A 92 -8.04 -14.79 -7.92
CA THR A 92 -9.32 -14.07 -8.08
C THR A 92 -9.46 -13.42 -9.46
N GLY A 93 -8.53 -13.65 -10.39
CA GLY A 93 -8.56 -13.04 -11.73
C GLY A 93 -8.50 -11.51 -11.69
N ALA A 94 -7.82 -10.93 -10.70
CA ALA A 94 -7.82 -9.49 -10.46
C ALA A 94 -6.87 -8.70 -11.37
N ILE A 95 -6.14 -9.35 -12.27
CA ILE A 95 -5.15 -8.69 -13.13
C ILE A 95 -5.64 -8.78 -14.56
N LYS A 96 -5.82 -7.65 -15.22
CA LYS A 96 -6.17 -7.58 -16.64
C LYS A 96 -4.91 -7.38 -17.45
N ARG A 97 -4.66 -8.30 -18.37
CA ARG A 97 -3.60 -8.20 -19.39
C ARG A 97 -4.18 -7.58 -20.65
N GLU A 98 -3.55 -6.58 -21.24
CA GLU A 98 -3.98 -5.91 -22.46
C GLU A 98 -2.80 -5.81 -23.43
N PHE A 99 -3.02 -6.16 -24.70
CA PHE A 99 -1.99 -6.01 -25.74
C PHE A 99 -1.83 -4.53 -26.06
N VAL A 100 -0.58 -4.06 -26.12
CA VAL A 100 -0.25 -2.69 -26.51
C VAL A 100 0.35 -2.68 -27.91
N GLU A 101 1.52 -3.29 -28.06
CA GLU A 101 2.24 -3.53 -29.32
C GLU A 101 3.17 -4.73 -29.12
N ASP A 102 3.78 -5.29 -30.16
CA ASP A 102 4.73 -6.40 -29.97
C ASP A 102 6.08 -5.88 -29.41
N PRO A 103 6.68 -6.47 -28.35
CA PRO A 103 6.24 -7.61 -27.51
C PRO A 103 5.60 -7.17 -26.17
N TYR A 104 4.98 -5.99 -26.12
CA TYR A 104 4.53 -5.31 -24.92
C TYR A 104 3.05 -5.53 -24.56
N TYR A 105 2.83 -5.89 -23.30
CA TYR A 105 1.51 -6.04 -22.69
C TYR A 105 1.39 -5.21 -21.41
N GLN A 106 0.28 -4.51 -21.28
CA GLN A 106 -0.07 -3.75 -20.08
C GLN A 106 -0.85 -4.61 -19.11
N TYR A 107 -0.57 -4.42 -17.82
CA TYR A 107 -1.24 -5.08 -16.73
C TYR A 107 -1.96 -4.05 -15.86
N THR A 108 -3.26 -4.21 -15.64
CA THR A 108 -4.03 -3.35 -14.72
C THR A 108 -4.66 -4.18 -13.62
N ILE A 109 -4.86 -3.59 -12.44
CA ILE A 109 -5.41 -4.27 -11.27
C ILE A 109 -6.89 -3.91 -11.12
N ASP A 110 -7.77 -4.90 -11.13
CA ASP A 110 -9.14 -4.75 -10.70
C ASP A 110 -9.21 -4.87 -9.17
N GLU A 111 -9.25 -3.72 -8.49
CA GLU A 111 -9.20 -3.68 -7.04
C GLU A 111 -10.39 -4.37 -6.37
N LYS A 112 -11.53 -4.48 -7.04
CA LYS A 112 -12.72 -5.16 -6.51
C LYS A 112 -12.55 -6.67 -6.43
N LEU A 113 -11.69 -7.23 -7.26
CA LEU A 113 -11.34 -8.66 -7.25
C LEU A 113 -10.07 -8.93 -6.44
N CYS A 114 -9.19 -7.93 -6.30
CA CYS A 114 -7.92 -8.12 -5.62
C CYS A 114 -8.09 -8.32 -4.12
N ASN A 115 -7.78 -9.50 -3.60
CA ASN A 115 -7.83 -9.78 -2.16
C ASN A 115 -6.52 -9.46 -1.41
N GLY A 116 -5.50 -8.92 -2.08
CA GLY A 116 -4.23 -8.59 -1.46
C GLY A 116 -3.31 -9.79 -1.15
N CYS A 117 -3.50 -10.95 -1.79
CA CYS A 117 -2.68 -12.15 -1.50
C CYS A 117 -1.18 -12.01 -1.86
N GLY A 118 -0.79 -11.05 -2.70
CA GLY A 118 0.60 -10.77 -3.01
C GLY A 118 1.31 -11.80 -3.91
N LYS A 119 0.62 -12.81 -4.46
CA LYS A 119 1.24 -13.77 -5.39
C LYS A 119 1.86 -13.08 -6.62
N CYS A 120 1.12 -12.14 -7.21
CA CYS A 120 1.61 -11.33 -8.34
C CYS A 120 2.82 -10.45 -7.98
N VAL A 121 2.85 -9.92 -6.76
CA VAL A 121 3.98 -9.15 -6.23
C VAL A 121 5.21 -10.04 -6.08
N LYS A 122 5.04 -11.25 -5.54
CA LYS A 122 6.12 -12.24 -5.41
C LYS A 122 6.73 -12.59 -6.78
N GLY A 123 5.87 -12.89 -7.76
CA GLY A 123 6.31 -13.22 -9.12
C GLY A 123 7.02 -12.05 -9.83
N CYS A 124 6.46 -10.84 -9.74
CA CYS A 124 7.03 -9.63 -10.32
C CYS A 124 8.38 -9.24 -9.69
N ASN A 125 8.56 -9.45 -8.37
CA ASN A 125 9.84 -9.21 -7.71
C ASN A 125 10.90 -10.26 -8.03
N ALA A 126 10.50 -11.51 -8.32
CA ALA A 126 11.46 -12.60 -8.55
C ALA A 126 12.16 -12.51 -9.91
N PHE A 127 11.42 -12.15 -10.97
CA PHE A 127 11.93 -12.17 -12.35
C PHE A 127 11.58 -10.91 -13.15
N GLY A 128 10.78 -10.00 -12.60
CA GLY A 128 10.49 -8.71 -13.19
C GLY A 128 11.29 -7.60 -12.53
N ASN A 129 10.81 -6.38 -12.69
CA ASN A 129 11.38 -5.18 -12.07
C ASN A 129 10.71 -4.77 -10.76
N GLY A 130 9.79 -5.62 -10.24
CA GLY A 130 9.09 -5.34 -8.99
C GLY A 130 8.11 -4.16 -9.05
N SER A 131 7.55 -3.84 -10.23
CA SER A 131 6.55 -2.78 -10.41
C SER A 131 5.20 -3.06 -9.73
N LEU A 132 4.92 -4.32 -9.38
CA LEU A 132 3.76 -4.71 -8.58
C LEU A 132 4.15 -4.78 -7.10
N PHE A 133 3.36 -4.16 -6.22
CA PHE A 133 3.55 -4.21 -4.76
C PHE A 133 2.23 -4.02 -4.01
N LEU A 134 2.19 -4.35 -2.72
CA LEU A 134 0.99 -4.19 -1.89
C LEU A 134 0.96 -2.82 -1.22
N GLN A 135 -0.22 -2.19 -1.18
CA GLN A 135 -0.49 -1.00 -0.38
C GLN A 135 -1.84 -1.13 0.31
N VAL A 136 -1.97 -0.50 1.47
CA VAL A 136 -3.26 -0.29 2.15
C VAL A 136 -4.03 0.81 1.41
N ARG A 137 -5.27 0.52 1.03
CA ARG A 137 -6.24 1.49 0.50
C ARG A 137 -6.98 2.15 1.65
N HIS A 138 -6.69 3.42 1.94
CA HIS A 138 -7.21 4.12 3.12
C HIS A 138 -8.68 4.52 3.03
N ASP A 139 -9.26 4.53 1.84
CA ASP A 139 -10.71 4.63 1.61
C ASP A 139 -11.45 3.36 2.07
N ARG A 140 -10.75 2.23 2.20
CA ARG A 140 -11.30 0.93 2.63
C ARG A 140 -10.88 0.54 4.04
N CYS A 141 -9.68 0.95 4.44
CA CYS A 141 -9.12 0.65 5.75
C CYS A 141 -9.87 1.44 6.83
N LEU A 142 -10.42 0.75 7.83
CA LEU A 142 -11.03 1.41 9.00
C LEU A 142 -9.99 2.07 9.94
N ASN A 143 -8.71 2.08 9.57
CA ASN A 143 -7.60 2.56 10.38
C ASN A 143 -7.64 1.99 11.82
N CYS A 144 -7.87 0.68 11.95
CA CYS A 144 -7.94 0.01 13.24
C CYS A 144 -6.71 0.37 14.09
N ASN A 145 -6.92 0.79 15.34
CA ASN A 145 -5.83 1.19 16.25
C ASN A 145 -4.71 0.13 16.29
N GLN A 146 -5.08 -1.15 16.23
CA GLN A 146 -4.16 -2.27 16.05
C GLN A 146 -4.54 -3.04 14.78
N CYS A 147 -3.68 -3.00 13.76
CA CYS A 147 -3.91 -3.75 12.52
C CYS A 147 -3.57 -5.24 12.72
N SER A 148 -4.56 -6.11 12.58
CA SER A 148 -4.37 -7.57 12.68
C SER A 148 -3.39 -8.10 11.62
N ILE A 149 -3.37 -7.52 10.41
CA ILE A 149 -2.38 -7.87 9.39
C ILE A 149 -0.97 -7.49 9.84
N ALA A 150 -0.79 -6.29 10.40
CA ALA A 150 0.51 -5.83 10.88
C ALA A 150 1.06 -6.75 11.98
N ALA A 151 0.21 -7.16 12.94
CA ALA A 151 0.57 -8.10 13.99
C ALA A 151 0.96 -9.49 13.45
N ALA A 152 0.32 -9.94 12.36
CA ALA A 152 0.60 -11.22 11.72
C ALA A 152 1.68 -11.14 10.62
N CYS A 153 2.25 -9.96 10.32
CA CYS A 153 3.20 -9.79 9.22
C CYS A 153 4.60 -10.30 9.62
N PRO A 154 5.11 -11.39 9.02
CA PRO A 154 6.39 -11.99 9.43
C PRO A 154 7.60 -11.10 9.11
N SER A 155 7.50 -10.25 8.09
CA SER A 155 8.54 -9.29 7.70
C SER A 155 8.41 -7.92 8.39
N GLN A 156 7.41 -7.76 9.27
CA GLN A 156 7.14 -6.51 10.00
C GLN A 156 7.06 -5.27 9.09
N SER A 157 6.55 -5.46 7.86
CA SER A 157 6.56 -4.42 6.82
C SER A 157 5.52 -3.33 7.03
N PHE A 158 4.63 -3.45 8.02
CA PHE A 158 3.62 -2.44 8.30
C PHE A 158 4.18 -1.38 9.25
N ARG A 159 3.97 -0.11 8.89
CA ARG A 159 4.33 1.04 9.73
C ARG A 159 3.22 2.08 9.78
N ARG A 160 3.30 2.96 10.78
CA ARG A 160 2.44 4.16 10.85
C ARG A 160 3.08 5.27 10.04
N VAL A 161 2.31 5.86 9.14
CA VAL A 161 2.73 6.99 8.30
C VAL A 161 1.75 8.17 8.47
N PRO A 162 2.17 9.42 8.24
CA PRO A 162 1.27 10.57 8.22
C PRO A 162 0.13 10.39 7.20
N ALA A 163 -1.09 10.75 7.58
CA ALA A 163 -2.27 10.58 6.74
C ALA A 163 -2.27 11.50 5.49
N ASP A 164 -1.50 12.59 5.52
CA ASP A 164 -1.30 13.51 4.39
C ASP A 164 -0.24 13.01 3.39
N GLN A 165 0.58 12.03 3.77
CA GLN A 165 1.56 11.35 2.89
C GLN A 165 1.51 9.83 3.12
N PRO A 166 0.38 9.17 2.82
CA PRO A 166 0.11 7.85 3.36
C PRO A 166 0.65 6.70 2.49
N TYR A 167 1.16 6.96 1.29
CA TYR A 167 1.61 5.93 0.34
C TYR A 167 3.12 5.86 0.23
N ILE A 168 3.64 4.64 0.17
CA ILE A 168 5.06 4.35 -0.08
C ILE A 168 5.11 3.66 -1.43
N ILE A 169 5.33 4.44 -2.47
CA ILE A 169 5.30 3.98 -3.86
C ILE A 169 6.69 3.52 -4.27
N LYS A 170 6.76 2.40 -5.02
CA LYS A 170 8.02 2.04 -5.66
C LYS A 170 8.32 2.95 -6.85
N GLU A 171 9.56 3.40 -6.95
CA GLU A 171 10.04 4.27 -8.02
C GLU A 171 11.17 3.59 -8.79
N ALA A 172 11.31 3.94 -10.08
CA ALA A 172 12.30 3.33 -10.97
C ALA A 172 13.75 3.58 -10.54
N TYR A 173 13.99 4.60 -9.71
CA TYR A 173 15.31 4.95 -9.18
C TYR A 173 15.24 5.05 -7.65
N HIS A 174 15.65 3.99 -6.96
CA HIS A 174 15.86 4.04 -5.52
C HIS A 174 17.26 4.59 -5.24
N ALA A 175 17.34 5.90 -4.93
CA ALA A 175 18.55 6.45 -4.32
C ALA A 175 18.66 5.86 -2.91
N GLY A 176 19.59 4.91 -2.75
CA GLY A 176 19.92 4.30 -1.45
C GLY A 176 20.53 5.28 -0.47
#